data_AF-A0A1F9DAD0-F1
#
_entry.id   AF-A0A1F9DAD0-F1
#
_cell.length_a   1.000
_cell.length_b   1.000
_cell.length_c   1.000
_cell.angle_alpha   90.00
_cell.angle_beta   90.00
_cell.angle_gamma   90.00
#
_symmetry.space_group_name_H-M   'P 1'
#
loop_
_entity.id
_entity.type
_entity.pdbx_description
1 polymer ?
#
loop_
_entity_poly.entity_id
_entity_poly.type
_entity_poly.pdbx_seq_one_letter_code
_entity_poly.pdbx_strand_id
1 'polypeptide(L)'
;MDKMISCKDLESECTFTACAGTEAKLFEKILEHGRTVHRTEDFSPDIYSKVRASIREGYCALEDELCKYGECCWEEERGSLPTL
;
A
#
# COMPACT_ATOMS: atom_id res chain seq x y z
N MET A 1 3.76 -5.18 -14.08
CA MET A 1 2.46 -4.73 -13.53
C MET A 1 2.68 -4.41 -12.07
N ASP A 2 2.05 -3.34 -11.59
CA ASP A 2 2.11 -3.02 -10.17
C ASP A 2 1.20 -3.95 -9.40
N LYS A 3 1.36 -3.93 -8.08
CA LYS A 3 0.57 -4.70 -7.13
C LYS A 3 -0.24 -3.74 -6.29
N MET A 4 -1.50 -4.05 -6.07
CA MET A 4 -2.37 -3.26 -5.20
C MET A 4 -3.15 -4.13 -4.24
N ILE A 5 -3.58 -3.54 -3.14
CA ILE A 5 -4.45 -4.17 -2.15
C ILE A 5 -5.29 -3.11 -1.45
N SER A 6 -6.56 -3.39 -1.20
CA SER A 6 -7.41 -2.57 -0.34
C SER A 6 -7.55 -3.21 1.03
N CYS A 7 -7.63 -2.40 2.09
CA CYS A 7 -7.99 -2.89 3.42
C CYS A 7 -9.37 -3.59 3.43
N LYS A 8 -10.28 -3.23 2.50
CA LYS A 8 -11.53 -3.97 2.29
C LYS A 8 -11.32 -5.42 1.89
N ASP A 9 -10.26 -5.70 1.12
CA ASP A 9 -9.87 -7.06 0.72
C ASP A 9 -9.32 -7.88 1.90
N LEU A 10 -9.05 -7.22 3.04
CA LEU A 10 -8.64 -7.84 4.31
C LEU A 10 -9.80 -8.00 5.30
N GLU A 11 -11.03 -7.73 4.87
CA GLU A 11 -12.25 -7.68 5.69
C GLU A 11 -12.24 -6.52 6.72
N SER A 12 -11.51 -5.44 6.43
CA SER A 12 -11.57 -4.20 7.20
C SER A 12 -12.61 -3.24 6.61
N GLU A 13 -13.26 -2.44 7.47
CA GLU A 13 -14.13 -1.33 7.03
C GLU A 13 -13.32 -0.14 6.47
N CYS A 14 -11.99 -0.18 6.58
CA CYS A 14 -11.10 0.86 6.09
C CYS A 14 -11.07 0.90 4.56
N THR A 15 -11.21 2.11 4.00
CA THR A 15 -11.18 2.38 2.56
C THR A 15 -9.76 2.54 2.00
N PHE A 16 -8.73 2.43 2.83
CA PHE A 16 -7.35 2.57 2.41
C PHE A 16 -6.97 1.54 1.35
N THR A 17 -6.21 2.01 0.37
CA THR A 17 -5.69 1.18 -0.73
C THR A 17 -4.22 1.49 -0.90
N ALA A 18 -3.39 0.45 -0.97
CA ALA A 18 -1.98 0.58 -1.25
C ALA A 18 -1.70 0.09 -2.68
N CYS A 19 -0.75 0.75 -3.35
CA CYS A 19 -0.19 0.34 -4.63
C CYS A 19 1.34 0.41 -4.58
N ALA A 20 2.03 -0.58 -5.14
CA ALA A 20 3.47 -0.60 -5.25
C ALA A 20 3.96 -1.54 -6.37
N GLY A 21 5.15 -1.26 -6.93
CA GLY A 21 5.75 -2.13 -7.94
C GLY A 21 6.19 -3.51 -7.44
N THR A 22 6.35 -3.68 -6.12
CA THR A 22 6.77 -4.95 -5.50
C THR A 22 5.88 -5.29 -4.31
N GLU A 23 5.77 -6.59 -3.99
CA GLU A 23 5.03 -7.04 -2.81
C GLU A 23 5.65 -6.45 -1.54
N ALA A 24 6.97 -6.45 -1.43
CA ALA A 24 7.68 -5.92 -0.26
C ALA A 24 7.28 -4.47 0.06
N LYS A 25 7.28 -3.59 -0.95
CA LYS A 25 6.86 -2.18 -0.77
C LYS A 25 5.36 -2.06 -0.45
N LEU A 26 4.54 -2.94 -1.01
CA LEU A 26 3.10 -2.98 -0.71
C LEU A 26 2.86 -3.36 0.75
N PHE A 27 3.62 -4.35 1.23
CA PHE A 27 3.60 -4.81 2.61
C PHE A 27 4.01 -3.69 3.57
N GLU A 28 5.12 -3.01 3.32
CA GLU A 28 5.56 -1.89 4.16
C GLU A 28 4.44 -0.83 4.34
N LYS A 29 3.78 -0.43 3.24
CA LYS A 29 2.66 0.52 3.27
C LYS A 29 1.46 0.00 4.08
N ILE A 30 1.06 -1.25 3.91
CA ILE A 30 -0.08 -1.85 4.63
C ILE A 30 0.23 -2.02 6.13
N LEU A 31 1.45 -2.42 6.46
CA LEU A 31 1.88 -2.58 7.85
C LEU A 31 1.95 -1.23 8.57
N GLU A 32 2.52 -0.22 7.92
CA GLU A 32 2.55 1.14 8.44
C GLU A 32 1.13 1.69 8.67
N HIS A 33 0.25 1.52 7.68
CA HIS A 33 -1.16 1.89 7.81
C HIS A 33 -1.84 1.15 8.98
N GLY A 34 -1.66 -0.17 9.06
CA GLY A 34 -2.21 -0.98 10.15
C GLY A 34 -1.75 -0.52 11.53
N ARG A 35 -0.46 -0.16 11.68
CA ARG A 35 0.11 0.35 12.94
C ARG A 35 -0.42 1.74 13.30
N THR A 36 -0.48 2.65 12.34
CA THR A 36 -0.80 4.06 12.58
C THR A 36 -2.31 4.30 12.73
N VAL A 37 -3.13 3.68 11.88
CA VAL A 37 -4.58 3.88 11.83
C VAL A 37 -5.32 2.90 12.73
N HIS A 38 -4.95 1.63 12.68
CA HIS A 38 -5.64 0.57 13.42
C HIS A 38 -4.96 0.18 14.73
N ARG A 39 -3.78 0.76 15.05
CA ARG A 39 -2.94 0.35 16.19
C ARG A 39 -2.73 -1.17 16.24
N THR A 40 -2.66 -1.78 15.06
CA THR A 40 -2.37 -3.20 14.91
C THR A 40 -0.87 -3.38 15.10
N GLU A 41 -0.49 -3.99 16.22
CA GLU A 41 0.92 -4.28 16.54
C GLU A 41 1.27 -5.74 16.22
N ASP A 42 0.28 -6.63 16.21
CA ASP A 42 0.45 -8.06 15.98
C ASP A 42 0.22 -8.42 14.50
N PHE A 43 1.30 -8.40 13.73
CA PHE A 43 1.31 -8.93 12.37
C PHE A 43 1.79 -10.37 12.42
N SER A 44 0.90 -11.25 12.86
CA SER A 44 1.13 -12.68 12.78
C SER A 44 1.35 -13.15 11.32
N PRO A 45 2.09 -14.25 11.09
CA PRO A 45 2.33 -14.79 9.73
C PRO A 45 1.05 -15.10 8.94
N ASP A 46 -0.07 -15.26 9.63
CA ASP A 46 -1.41 -15.40 9.06
C ASP A 46 -1.87 -14.12 8.32
N ILE A 47 -1.63 -12.94 8.94
CA ILE A 47 -1.89 -11.64 8.31
C ILE A 47 -1.03 -11.49 7.06
N TYR A 48 0.24 -11.90 7.10
CA TYR A 48 1.11 -11.87 5.93
C TYR A 48 0.58 -12.73 4.78
N SER A 49 0.11 -13.94 5.10
CA SER A 49 -0.49 -14.84 4.11
C SER A 49 -1.78 -14.26 3.52
N LYS A 50 -2.63 -13.65 4.36
CA LYS A 50 -3.87 -13.00 3.94
C LYS A 50 -3.61 -11.80 3.05
N VAL A 51 -2.68 -10.92 3.45
CA VAL A 51 -2.26 -9.77 2.64
C VAL A 51 -1.76 -10.24 1.30
N ARG A 52 -0.85 -11.23 1.25
CA ARG A 52 -0.33 -11.78 -0.01
C ARG A 52 -1.44 -12.37 -0.89
N ALA A 53 -2.40 -13.08 -0.31
CA ALA A 53 -3.51 -13.69 -1.04
C ALA A 53 -4.49 -12.64 -1.61
N SER A 54 -4.62 -11.50 -0.95
CA SER A 54 -5.49 -10.39 -1.37
C SER A 54 -4.81 -9.40 -2.34
N ILE A 55 -3.54 -9.59 -2.68
CA ILE A 55 -2.85 -8.75 -3.66
C ILE A 55 -3.42 -9.00 -5.05
N ARG A 56 -3.82 -7.92 -5.73
CA ARG A 56 -4.26 -7.94 -7.13
C ARG A 56 -3.28 -7.16 -8.01
N GLU A 57 -3.23 -7.52 -9.30
CA GLU A 57 -2.49 -6.73 -10.28
C GLU A 57 -3.18 -5.37 -10.51
N GLY A 58 -2.39 -4.31 -10.56
CA GLY A 58 -2.84 -2.94 -10.76
C GLY A 58 -1.82 -2.11 -11.52
N TYR A 59 -2.16 -0.84 -11.74
CA TYR A 59 -1.25 0.15 -12.34
C TYR A 59 -1.25 1.38 -11.45
N CYS A 60 -0.12 1.67 -10.81
CA CYS A 60 0.02 2.86 -9.96
C CYS A 60 0.19 4.15 -10.79
N ALA A 61 0.34 4.04 -12.13
CA ALA A 61 0.64 5.14 -13.03
C ALA A 61 -0.52 6.14 -13.29
N LEU A 62 -1.72 5.89 -12.78
CA LEU A 62 -2.82 6.87 -12.80
C LEU A 62 -2.86 7.72 -11.51
N GLU A 63 -2.00 7.45 -10.54
CA GLU A 63 -1.99 8.15 -9.24
C GLU A 63 -0.99 9.30 -9.15
N ASP A 64 -0.16 9.63 -10.15
CA ASP A 64 0.69 10.83 -10.03
C ASP A 64 -0.15 12.13 -9.97
N GLU A 65 -1.34 12.14 -10.61
CA GLU A 65 -2.31 13.25 -10.51
C GLU A 65 -3.30 13.13 -9.33
N LEU A 66 -3.65 11.92 -8.89
CA LEU A 66 -4.61 11.68 -7.80
C LEU A 66 -3.96 11.62 -6.41
N CYS A 67 -2.68 11.24 -6.31
CA CYS A 67 -1.87 11.30 -5.09
C CYS A 67 -1.62 12.74 -4.61
N LYS A 68 -1.94 13.73 -5.45
CA LYS A 68 -1.94 15.16 -5.12
C LYS A 68 -3.08 15.59 -4.19
N TYR A 69 -4.15 14.77 -4.08
CA TYR A 69 -5.35 15.05 -3.29
C TYR A 69 -5.51 14.20 -2.02
N GLY A 70 -4.40 13.67 -1.49
CA GLY A 70 -4.21 13.61 -0.04
C GLY A 70 -4.67 12.37 0.73
N GLU A 71 -4.92 11.21 0.11
CA GLU A 71 -5.29 10.01 0.90
C GLU A 71 -4.56 8.69 0.57
N CYS A 72 -3.56 8.67 -0.31
CA CYS A 72 -2.78 7.44 -0.54
C CYS A 72 -1.29 7.76 -0.73
N CYS A 73 -0.45 6.89 -0.14
CA CYS A 73 1.01 6.81 -0.25
C CYS A 73 1.83 7.83 0.56
N TRP A 74 2.17 7.44 1.79
CA TRP A 74 3.30 8.02 2.52
C TRP A 74 4.60 7.87 1.72
N GLU A 75 5.35 8.97 1.70
CA GLU A 75 6.61 9.21 1.03
C GLU A 75 7.72 8.37 1.63
N GLU A 76 8.51 7.70 0.78
CA GLU A 76 9.97 7.67 0.86
C GLU A 76 10.48 7.05 -0.44
N GLU A 77 11.54 7.64 -1.01
CA GLU A 77 12.26 7.16 -2.21
C GLU A 77 11.69 7.59 -3.59
N ARG A 78 11.29 8.86 -3.77
CA ARG A 78 11.47 9.48 -5.10
C ARG A 78 12.95 9.81 -5.26
N GLY A 79 13.69 8.81 -5.73
CA GLY A 79 15.05 8.98 -6.22
C GLY A 79 15.12 10.19 -7.16
N SER A 80 16.14 11.01 -6.91
CA SER A 80 16.54 12.18 -7.68
C SER A 80 16.23 12.04 -9.18
N LEU A 81 15.24 12.79 -9.67
CA LEU A 81 15.11 13.05 -11.10
C LEU A 81 16.31 13.90 -11.52
N PRO A 82 17.08 13.52 -12.56
CA PRO A 82 18.13 14.39 -13.07
C PRO A 82 17.49 15.64 -13.67
N THR A 83 17.87 16.79 -13.14
CA THR A 83 17.56 18.10 -13.70
C THR A 83 18.20 18.19 -15.08
N LEU A 84 17.39 18.39 -16.12
CA LEU A 84 17.85 18.73 -17.48
C LEU A 84 17.38 20.14 -17.80
#